data_AF-A0A7W8R2W2-F1
#
_entry.id   AF-A0A7W8R2W2-F1
#
_cell.length_a   1.000
_cell.length_b   1.000
_cell.length_c   1.000
_cell.angle_alpha   90.00
_cell.angle_beta   90.00
_cell.angle_gamma   90.00
#
_symmetry.space_group_name_H-M   'P 1'
#
loop_
_entity.id
_entity.type
_entity.pdbx_description
1 polymer ?
#
loop_
_entity_poly.entity_id
_entity_poly.type
_entity_poly.pdbx_seq_one_letter_code
_entity_poly.pdbx_strand_id
1 'polypeptide(L)'
;MLLPDLSQFRPEVISYFNGIVIPLQPCAWTIGGVNPASVRHLYLSHSAMELICFLHFHPLILSKPDNIALGALGLHPDALLVNSLALIYPNAKTHTVFTADTIGKVSDCLVTLWLKRKTAWFLVEDEVLKIDYNGRRILIPEQDFSLSRFEKETGLRSGIHTHKPKRSFTSWAEMIKARTCGL
;
A
#
# COMPACT_ATOMS: atom_id res chain seq x y z
N MET A 1 2.78 29.90 -3.97
CA MET A 1 3.37 28.55 -3.85
C MET A 1 3.33 27.95 -5.25
N LEU A 2 4.46 27.98 -5.96
CA LEU A 2 4.53 27.51 -7.34
C LEU A 2 4.47 25.97 -7.33
N LEU A 3 3.56 25.41 -8.12
CA LEU A 3 3.54 23.97 -8.39
C LEU A 3 4.90 23.56 -9.00
N PRO A 4 5.49 22.43 -8.60
CA PRO A 4 6.72 21.96 -9.23
C PRO A 4 6.50 21.69 -10.71
N ASP A 5 7.45 22.11 -11.52
CA ASP A 5 7.50 21.90 -12.96
C ASP A 5 7.58 20.40 -13.27
N LEU A 6 6.49 19.85 -13.79
CA LEU A 6 6.35 18.42 -14.13
C LEU A 6 7.22 18.00 -15.32
N SER A 7 7.87 18.94 -16.02
CA SER A 7 8.80 18.64 -17.12
C SER A 7 10.16 18.11 -16.65
N GLN A 8 10.44 18.10 -15.34
CA GLN A 8 11.68 17.54 -14.77
C GLN A 8 11.63 16.04 -14.44
N PHE A 9 10.49 15.36 -14.59
CA PHE A 9 10.44 13.90 -14.49
C PHE A 9 11.06 13.25 -15.74
N ARG A 10 12.39 13.06 -15.71
CA ARG A 10 13.08 12.24 -16.71
C ARG A 10 12.62 10.77 -16.58
N PRO A 11 12.24 10.09 -17.67
CA PRO A 11 11.94 8.66 -17.63
C PRO A 11 13.25 7.86 -17.61
N GLU A 12 13.13 6.56 -17.32
CA GLU A 12 14.18 5.53 -17.46
C GLU A 12 14.92 5.16 -16.16
N VAL A 13 14.19 4.50 -15.26
CA VAL A 13 14.75 3.29 -14.64
C VAL A 13 14.12 2.13 -15.41
N ILE A 14 14.91 1.16 -15.86
CA ILE A 14 14.42 -0.04 -16.56
C ILE A 14 14.82 -1.22 -15.66
N SER A 15 13.83 -1.98 -15.20
CA SER A 15 14.10 -3.28 -14.57
C SER A 15 13.82 -4.38 -15.59
N TYR A 16 14.73 -5.35 -15.66
CA TYR A 16 14.64 -6.50 -16.54
C TYR A 16 14.14 -7.70 -15.74
N PHE A 17 12.96 -8.21 -16.09
CA PHE A 17 12.50 -9.52 -15.62
C PHE A 17 12.20 -10.38 -16.86
N ASN A 18 12.94 -11.48 -17.04
CA ASN A 18 12.80 -12.41 -18.17
C ASN A 18 12.77 -11.74 -19.56
N GLY A 19 13.60 -10.72 -19.79
CA GLY A 19 13.71 -10.06 -21.11
C GLY A 19 12.55 -9.16 -21.49
N ILE A 20 11.59 -8.92 -20.60
CA ILE A 20 10.48 -7.97 -20.81
C ILE A 20 10.88 -6.61 -20.23
N VAL A 21 10.82 -5.58 -21.07
CA VAL A 21 11.01 -4.18 -20.67
C VAL A 21 9.74 -3.71 -19.99
N ILE A 22 9.78 -3.56 -18.66
CA ILE A 22 8.68 -2.95 -17.90
C ILE A 22 9.01 -1.46 -17.75
N PRO A 23 8.21 -0.53 -18.31
CA PRO A 23 8.42 0.89 -18.06
C PRO A 23 8.15 1.19 -16.59
N LEU A 24 9.19 1.56 -15.81
CA LEU A 24 9.06 2.09 -14.45
C LEU A 24 8.64 3.57 -14.49
N GLN A 25 7.50 3.85 -15.12
CA GLN A 25 6.74 4.97 -14.59
C GLN A 25 6.17 4.49 -13.26
N PRO A 26 6.23 5.26 -12.16
CA PRO A 26 5.42 4.94 -11.00
C PRO A 26 3.98 5.30 -11.37
N CYS A 27 3.37 4.51 -12.26
CA CYS A 27 1.99 4.64 -12.67
C CYS A 27 1.12 4.10 -11.53
N ALA A 28 1.15 4.82 -10.40
CA ALA A 28 0.06 4.72 -9.48
C ALA A 28 -1.18 5.22 -10.20
N TRP A 29 -2.16 4.34 -10.39
CA TRP A 29 -3.51 4.81 -10.68
C TRP A 29 -3.97 5.59 -9.45
N THR A 30 -4.23 6.88 -9.62
CA THR A 30 -4.73 7.75 -8.56
C THR A 30 -6.06 8.38 -8.96
N ILE A 31 -6.96 8.51 -8.00
CA ILE A 31 -8.24 9.21 -8.17
C ILE A 31 -8.59 9.94 -6.88
N GLY A 32 -9.27 11.08 -7.02
CA GLY A 32 -9.65 11.96 -5.91
C GLY A 32 -8.68 13.13 -5.73
N GLY A 33 -9.04 14.05 -4.84
CA GLY A 33 -8.15 15.18 -4.49
C GLY A 33 -7.99 16.26 -5.57
N VAL A 34 -9.08 16.71 -6.19
CA VAL A 34 -9.08 17.92 -7.06
C VAL A 34 -8.35 19.08 -6.38
N ASN A 35 -8.48 19.18 -5.06
CA ASN A 35 -7.61 19.95 -4.20
C ASN A 35 -6.83 19.02 -3.25
N PRO A 36 -5.52 18.78 -3.48
CA PRO A 36 -4.75 17.88 -2.62
C PRO A 36 -4.71 18.29 -1.15
N ALA A 37 -4.86 19.60 -0.85
CA ALA A 37 -4.89 20.10 0.52
C ALA A 37 -6.18 19.78 1.28
N SER A 38 -7.30 19.48 0.60
CA SER A 38 -8.56 19.06 1.23
C SER A 38 -8.60 17.57 1.57
N VAL A 39 -7.74 16.77 0.94
CA VAL A 39 -7.67 15.33 1.21
C VAL A 39 -7.28 15.08 2.67
N ARG A 40 -8.02 14.18 3.32
CA ARG A 40 -7.83 13.74 4.71
C ARG A 40 -7.53 12.26 4.82
N HIS A 41 -7.84 11.48 3.78
CA HIS A 41 -7.63 10.03 3.75
C HIS A 41 -7.03 9.61 2.40
N LEU A 42 -5.87 8.96 2.45
CA LEU A 42 -5.21 8.38 1.28
C LEU A 42 -5.27 6.86 1.41
N TYR A 43 -5.98 6.17 0.52
CA TYR A 43 -6.10 4.71 0.52
C TYR A 43 -5.18 4.10 -0.53
N LEU A 44 -4.29 3.21 -0.10
CA LEU A 44 -3.29 2.57 -0.95
C LEU A 44 -3.55 1.07 -1.08
N SER A 45 -3.43 0.51 -2.28
CA SER A 45 -3.53 -0.94 -2.53
C SER A 45 -2.60 -1.36 -3.68
N HIS A 46 -2.53 -2.66 -3.98
CA HIS A 46 -1.81 -3.17 -5.14
C HIS A 46 -2.51 -2.82 -6.45
N SER A 47 -3.85 -2.77 -6.45
CA SER A 47 -4.64 -2.55 -7.65
C SER A 47 -5.82 -1.61 -7.41
N ALA A 48 -6.28 -0.95 -8.46
CA ALA A 48 -7.51 -0.15 -8.42
C ALA A 48 -8.74 -1.03 -8.11
N MET A 49 -8.72 -2.27 -8.60
CA MET A 49 -9.79 -3.24 -8.37
C MET A 49 -10.01 -3.50 -6.88
N GLU A 50 -8.94 -3.73 -6.11
CA GLU A 50 -9.06 -3.94 -4.67
C GLU A 50 -9.66 -2.73 -3.95
N LEU A 51 -9.29 -1.51 -4.35
CA LEU A 51 -9.84 -0.27 -3.77
C LEU A 51 -11.32 -0.11 -4.09
N ILE A 52 -11.74 -0.36 -5.33
CA ILE A 52 -13.15 -0.32 -5.73
C ILE A 52 -13.94 -1.37 -4.96
N CYS A 53 -13.40 -2.59 -4.82
CA CYS A 53 -14.05 -3.67 -4.09
C CYS A 53 -14.18 -3.32 -2.59
N PHE A 54 -13.16 -2.72 -2.00
CA PHE A 54 -13.21 -2.22 -0.62
C PHE A 54 -14.29 -1.14 -0.44
N LEU A 55 -14.37 -0.18 -1.36
CA LEU A 55 -15.37 0.90 -1.32
C LEU A 55 -16.80 0.40 -1.48
N HIS A 56 -17.03 -0.68 -2.23
CA HIS A 56 -18.33 -1.34 -2.31
C HIS A 56 -18.84 -1.77 -0.93
N PHE A 57 -17.95 -2.24 -0.05
CA PHE A 57 -18.31 -2.60 1.33
C PHE A 57 -18.33 -1.42 2.30
N HIS A 58 -17.79 -0.26 1.91
CA HIS A 58 -17.68 0.93 2.76
C HIS A 58 -18.21 2.19 2.04
N PRO A 59 -19.48 2.20 1.59
CA PRO A 59 -20.02 3.28 0.77
C PRO A 59 -20.01 4.65 1.49
N LEU A 60 -20.03 4.66 2.83
CA LEU A 60 -19.98 5.89 3.62
C LEU A 60 -18.66 6.67 3.44
N ILE A 61 -17.57 6.02 3.04
CA ILE A 61 -16.30 6.69 2.72
C ILE A 61 -16.50 7.69 1.55
N LEU A 62 -17.39 7.36 0.61
CA LEU A 62 -17.70 8.19 -0.56
C LEU A 62 -18.66 9.35 -0.26
N SER A 63 -19.13 9.51 0.98
CA SER A 63 -20.01 10.64 1.37
C SER A 63 -19.35 12.01 1.22
N LYS A 64 -18.01 12.06 1.23
CA LYS A 64 -17.21 13.28 1.06
C LYS A 64 -16.06 13.02 0.08
N PRO A 65 -16.32 12.98 -1.24
CA PRO A 65 -15.34 12.59 -2.25
C PRO A 65 -14.10 13.50 -2.27
N ASP A 66 -14.24 14.78 -1.92
CA ASP A 66 -13.11 15.74 -1.88
C ASP A 66 -12.11 15.49 -0.74
N ASN A 67 -12.48 14.64 0.23
CA ASN A 67 -11.64 14.30 1.38
C ASN A 67 -10.82 13.02 1.16
N ILE A 68 -11.02 12.32 0.04
CA ILE A 68 -10.39 11.03 -0.22
C ILE A 68 -9.48 11.09 -1.45
N ALA A 69 -8.39 10.36 -1.38
CA ALA A 69 -7.56 10.00 -2.52
C ALA A 69 -7.32 8.49 -2.48
N LEU A 70 -7.28 7.87 -3.65
CA LEU A 70 -7.00 6.45 -3.85
C LEU A 70 -5.69 6.33 -4.64
N GLY A 71 -4.89 5.30 -4.36
CA GLY A 71 -3.64 5.02 -5.06
C GLY A 71 -3.39 3.52 -5.20
N ALA A 72 -3.29 3.03 -6.43
CA ALA A 72 -2.89 1.66 -6.71
C ALA A 72 -1.40 1.60 -7.01
N LEU A 73 -0.58 1.01 -6.14
CA LEU A 73 0.87 1.06 -6.23
C LEU A 73 1.50 -0.06 -7.09
N GLY A 74 0.71 -1.05 -7.53
CA GLY A 74 1.23 -2.25 -8.17
C GLY A 74 1.84 -3.25 -7.20
N LEU A 75 2.42 -4.33 -7.75
CA LEU A 75 3.05 -5.42 -6.97
C LEU A 75 4.48 -5.10 -6.52
N HIS A 76 5.14 -4.15 -7.17
CA HIS A 76 6.48 -3.70 -6.85
C HIS A 76 6.44 -2.20 -6.52
N PRO A 77 5.79 -1.83 -5.40
CA PRO A 77 5.73 -0.43 -5.02
C PRO A 77 7.13 0.07 -4.70
N ASP A 78 7.37 1.35 -4.93
CA ASP A 78 8.65 2.02 -4.65
C ASP A 78 8.49 3.08 -3.55
N ALA A 79 9.56 3.28 -2.78
CA ALA A 79 9.64 4.28 -1.73
C ALA A 79 9.42 5.69 -2.29
N LEU A 80 9.96 6.01 -3.48
CA LEU A 80 9.79 7.34 -4.07
C LEU A 80 8.34 7.63 -4.39
N LEU A 81 7.60 6.65 -4.90
CA LEU A 81 6.18 6.77 -5.19
C LEU A 81 5.37 7.03 -3.91
N VAL A 82 5.56 6.23 -2.87
CA VAL A 82 4.83 6.39 -1.59
C VAL A 82 5.15 7.74 -0.93
N ASN A 83 6.43 8.15 -0.95
CA ASN A 83 6.84 9.46 -0.43
C ASN A 83 6.27 10.61 -1.26
N SER A 84 6.22 10.48 -2.59
CA SER A 84 5.62 11.50 -3.46
C SER A 84 4.13 11.67 -3.18
N LEU A 85 3.40 10.58 -2.96
CA LEU A 85 1.98 10.65 -2.57
C LEU A 85 1.79 11.35 -1.22
N ALA A 86 2.68 11.11 -0.25
CA ALA A 86 2.65 11.81 1.03
C ALA A 86 2.94 13.32 0.91
N LEU A 87 3.77 13.73 -0.07
CA LEU A 87 4.02 15.14 -0.37
C LEU A 87 2.84 15.80 -1.09
N ILE A 88 2.18 15.06 -2.00
CA ILE A 88 0.98 15.54 -2.71
C ILE A 88 -0.18 15.73 -1.73
N TYR A 89 -0.36 14.80 -0.80
CA TYR A 89 -1.47 14.80 0.18
C TYR A 89 -0.95 14.98 1.62
N PRO A 90 -0.38 16.14 1.97
CA PRO A 90 0.35 16.33 3.23
C PRO A 90 -0.52 16.22 4.49
N ASN A 91 -1.84 16.44 4.35
CA ASN A 91 -2.80 16.39 5.45
C ASN A 91 -3.53 15.04 5.56
N ALA A 92 -3.22 14.09 4.68
CA ALA A 92 -3.94 12.83 4.60
C ALA A 92 -3.38 11.81 5.60
N LYS A 93 -4.29 11.11 6.30
CA LYS A 93 -3.96 9.86 6.98
C LYS A 93 -3.86 8.75 5.94
N THR A 94 -2.78 7.99 5.97
CA THR A 94 -2.60 6.85 5.07
C THR A 94 -3.35 5.63 5.60
N HIS A 95 -4.12 5.03 4.71
CA HIS A 95 -4.82 3.78 4.88
C HIS A 95 -4.28 2.78 3.85
N THR A 96 -4.05 1.53 4.25
CA THR A 96 -3.67 0.47 3.33
C THR A 96 -4.80 -0.55 3.19
N VAL A 97 -5.03 -0.98 1.97
CA VAL A 97 -6.11 -1.87 1.54
C VAL A 97 -5.50 -3.01 0.72
N PHE A 98 -4.41 -3.59 1.24
CA PHE A 98 -3.76 -4.75 0.64
C PHE A 98 -4.44 -6.04 1.08
N THR A 99 -4.16 -7.11 0.34
CA THR A 99 -4.60 -8.48 0.62
C THR A 99 -4.16 -8.96 2.01
N ALA A 100 -4.85 -9.99 2.51
CA ALA A 100 -4.60 -10.60 3.82
C ALA A 100 -3.48 -11.67 3.79
N ASP A 101 -2.95 -11.98 2.61
CA ASP A 101 -1.78 -12.83 2.43
C ASP A 101 -0.47 -12.12 2.85
N THR A 102 0.62 -12.87 2.81
CA THR A 102 1.95 -12.40 3.23
C THR A 102 2.45 -11.24 2.38
N ILE A 103 2.19 -11.23 1.07
CA ILE A 103 2.55 -10.14 0.19
C ILE A 103 1.85 -8.84 0.61
N GLY A 104 0.54 -8.90 0.87
CA GLY A 104 -0.22 -7.73 1.31
C GLY A 104 0.19 -7.25 2.70
N LYS A 105 0.49 -8.17 3.62
CA LYS A 105 1.02 -7.85 4.97
C LYS A 105 2.41 -7.22 4.92
N VAL A 106 3.30 -7.71 4.04
CA VAL A 106 4.64 -7.13 3.82
C VAL A 106 4.50 -5.73 3.23
N SER A 107 3.56 -5.54 2.31
CA SER A 107 3.28 -4.24 1.69
C SER A 107 2.80 -3.20 2.70
N ASP A 108 1.99 -3.59 3.70
CA ASP A 108 1.64 -2.71 4.83
C ASP A 108 2.90 -2.21 5.56
N CYS A 109 3.87 -3.11 5.79
CA CYS A 109 5.12 -2.79 6.48
C CYS A 109 6.02 -1.89 5.62
N LEU A 110 6.15 -2.17 4.32
CA LEU A 110 6.94 -1.37 3.39
C LEU A 110 6.41 0.07 3.29
N VAL A 111 5.10 0.25 3.09
CA VAL A 111 4.47 1.58 3.07
C VAL A 111 4.75 2.33 4.37
N THR A 112 4.59 1.67 5.51
CA THR A 112 4.91 2.24 6.81
C THR A 112 6.36 2.71 6.90
N LEU A 113 7.30 1.84 6.53
CA LEU A 113 8.73 2.12 6.59
C LEU A 113 9.10 3.31 5.70
N TRP A 114 8.60 3.33 4.46
CA TRP A 114 8.90 4.40 3.50
C TRP A 114 8.35 5.74 3.95
N LEU A 115 7.12 5.81 4.48
CA LEU A 115 6.56 7.03 5.08
C LEU A 115 7.39 7.55 6.26
N LYS A 116 8.16 6.68 6.93
CA LYS A 116 9.10 7.03 8.00
C LYS A 116 10.54 7.19 7.53
N ARG A 117 10.79 7.14 6.22
CA ARG A 117 12.13 7.18 5.59
C ARG A 117 13.05 6.08 6.13
N LYS A 118 12.51 4.88 6.30
CA LYS A 118 13.21 3.67 6.74
C LYS A 118 13.08 2.58 5.68
N THR A 119 13.91 1.55 5.82
CA THR A 119 13.88 0.36 4.97
C THR A 119 14.05 -0.90 5.80
N ALA A 120 13.59 -2.02 5.27
CA ALA A 120 13.80 -3.36 5.81
C ALA A 120 13.82 -4.35 4.65
N TRP A 121 14.50 -5.48 4.84
CA TRP A 121 14.46 -6.60 3.91
C TRP A 121 13.54 -7.68 4.45
N PHE A 122 12.75 -8.28 3.57
CA PHE A 122 11.80 -9.35 3.88
C PHE A 122 12.10 -10.55 3.01
N LEU A 123 12.17 -11.73 3.61
CA LEU A 123 12.35 -13.00 2.93
C LEU A 123 11.44 -14.04 3.58
N VAL A 124 10.66 -14.75 2.78
CA VAL A 124 9.87 -15.90 3.24
C VAL A 124 10.64 -17.16 2.90
N GLU A 125 10.93 -17.98 3.91
CA GLU A 125 11.62 -19.26 3.76
C GLU A 125 11.12 -20.21 4.86
N ASP A 126 10.76 -21.44 4.50
CA ASP A 126 10.27 -22.47 5.41
C ASP A 126 9.12 -22.00 6.33
N GLU A 127 8.11 -21.34 5.77
CA GLU A 127 6.94 -20.78 6.50
C GLU A 127 7.31 -19.75 7.58
N VAL A 128 8.54 -19.21 7.54
CA VAL A 128 9.03 -18.17 8.44
C VAL A 128 9.37 -16.93 7.62
N LEU A 129 8.83 -15.80 8.04
CA LEU A 129 9.24 -14.50 7.53
C LEU A 129 10.48 -14.02 8.28
N LYS A 130 11.59 -13.91 7.54
CA LYS A 130 12.86 -13.36 7.99
C LYS A 130 12.90 -11.88 7.63
N ILE A 131 13.09 -11.02 8.62
CA ILE A 131 13.08 -9.57 8.45
C ILE A 131 14.39 -8.99 8.95
N ASP A 132 15.16 -8.37 8.06
CA ASP A 132 16.37 -7.64 8.43
C ASP A 132 16.04 -6.14 8.53
N TYR A 133 16.06 -5.63 9.76
CA TYR A 133 15.72 -4.25 10.08
C TYR A 133 16.67 -3.68 11.13
N ASN A 134 17.27 -2.52 10.82
CA ASN A 134 18.17 -1.80 11.73
C ASN A 134 19.31 -2.67 12.29
N GLY A 135 19.93 -3.50 11.45
CA GLY A 135 21.02 -4.40 11.83
C GLY A 135 20.58 -5.61 12.66
N ARG A 136 19.27 -5.86 12.82
CA ARG A 136 18.73 -7.01 13.54
C ARG A 136 17.94 -7.90 12.59
N ARG A 137 18.04 -9.21 12.81
CA ARG A 137 17.20 -10.22 12.16
C ARG A 137 16.05 -10.60 13.09
N ILE A 138 14.83 -10.44 12.60
CA ILE A 138 13.59 -10.80 13.27
C ILE A 138 13.00 -12.00 12.53
N LEU A 139 12.55 -13.01 13.26
CA LEU A 139 11.94 -14.21 12.71
C LEU A 139 10.50 -14.30 13.21
N ILE A 140 9.54 -14.34 12.30
CA ILE A 140 8.11 -14.44 12.62
C ILE A 140 7.49 -15.56 11.78
N PRO A 141 6.78 -16.53 12.38
CA PRO A 141 5.98 -17.49 11.62
C PRO A 141 5.03 -16.76 10.67
N GLU A 142 4.94 -17.18 9.41
CA GLU A 142 4.19 -16.48 8.36
C GLU A 142 2.71 -16.27 8.74
N GLN A 143 2.10 -17.28 9.36
CA GLN A 143 0.72 -17.23 9.85
C GLN A 143 0.48 -16.13 10.91
N ASP A 144 1.49 -15.83 11.72
CA ASP A 144 1.44 -14.83 12.80
C ASP A 144 1.84 -13.43 12.31
N PHE A 145 2.34 -13.33 11.09
CA PHE A 145 2.84 -12.08 10.55
C PHE A 145 1.70 -11.09 10.29
N SER A 146 1.93 -9.84 10.68
CA SER A 146 1.08 -8.68 10.44
C SER A 146 1.87 -7.40 10.70
N LEU A 147 1.36 -6.25 10.23
CA LEU A 147 1.94 -4.95 10.58
C LEU A 147 2.04 -4.74 12.10
N SER A 148 0.99 -5.08 12.85
CA SER A 148 1.00 -4.94 14.31
C SER A 148 2.08 -5.81 14.97
N ARG A 149 2.28 -7.05 14.48
CA ARG A 149 3.36 -7.89 14.98
C ARG A 149 4.72 -7.28 14.64
N PHE A 150 4.92 -6.81 13.41
CA PHE A 150 6.15 -6.14 12.98
C PHE A 150 6.46 -4.89 13.83
N GLU A 151 5.46 -4.04 14.09
CA GLU A 151 5.59 -2.86 14.95
C GLU A 151 6.01 -3.22 16.37
N LYS A 152 5.44 -4.30 16.93
CA LYS A 152 5.81 -4.79 18.26
C LYS A 152 7.26 -5.25 18.32
N GLU A 153 7.74 -5.98 17.31
CA GLU A 153 9.12 -6.48 17.27
C GLU A 153 10.14 -5.36 17.00
N THR A 154 9.76 -4.34 16.22
CA THR A 154 10.67 -3.26 15.81
C THR A 154 10.59 -2.01 16.69
N GLY A 155 9.54 -1.86 17.49
CA GLY A 155 9.22 -0.62 18.19
C GLY A 155 8.74 0.51 17.27
N LEU A 156 8.47 0.23 15.99
CA LEU A 156 7.98 1.20 15.03
C LEU A 156 6.54 1.60 15.36
N ARG A 157 6.21 2.89 15.20
CA ARG A 157 4.83 3.39 15.26
C ARG A 157 4.42 3.88 13.89
N SER A 158 3.56 3.15 13.19
CA SER A 158 3.18 3.47 11.82
C SER A 158 2.29 4.71 11.72
N GLY A 159 1.25 4.77 12.55
CA GLY A 159 0.17 5.75 12.40
C GLY A 159 -0.69 5.51 11.14
N ILE A 160 -0.55 4.36 10.47
CA ILE A 160 -1.37 3.96 9.33
C ILE A 160 -2.50 3.05 9.80
N HIS A 161 -3.58 3.01 9.02
CA HIS A 161 -4.70 2.09 9.29
C HIS A 161 -4.75 1.03 8.20
N THR A 162 -4.76 -0.24 8.59
CA THR A 162 -4.87 -1.36 7.65
C THR A 162 -6.33 -1.80 7.55
N HIS A 163 -6.79 -2.06 6.33
CA HIS A 163 -8.12 -2.59 6.03
C HIS A 163 -7.97 -3.94 5.35
N LYS A 164 -8.38 -5.00 6.06
CA LYS A 164 -8.35 -6.37 5.55
C LYS A 164 -9.77 -6.88 5.30
N PRO A 165 -9.97 -7.73 4.27
CA PRO A 165 -11.24 -8.41 4.10
C PRO A 165 -11.55 -9.30 5.31
N LYS A 166 -12.79 -9.80 5.40
CA LYS A 166 -13.17 -10.74 6.48
C LYS A 166 -12.24 -11.95 6.49
N ARG A 167 -11.98 -12.51 7.68
CA ARG A 167 -10.96 -13.57 7.92
C ARG A 167 -11.03 -14.79 6.98
N SER A 168 -12.16 -15.06 6.35
CA SER A 168 -12.35 -16.15 5.40
C SER A 168 -11.90 -15.83 3.96
N PHE A 169 -11.43 -14.61 3.68
CA PHE A 169 -11.05 -14.17 2.34
C PHE A 169 -9.65 -13.56 2.34
N THR A 170 -8.93 -13.75 1.24
CA THR A 170 -7.59 -13.18 1.04
C THR A 170 -7.65 -11.77 0.45
N SER A 171 -8.64 -11.49 -0.40
CA SER A 171 -8.78 -10.19 -1.09
C SER A 171 -10.21 -9.65 -1.03
N TRP A 172 -10.36 -8.34 -1.24
CA TRP A 172 -11.69 -7.73 -1.34
C TRP A 172 -12.41 -8.17 -2.60
N ALA A 173 -11.70 -8.36 -3.72
CA ALA A 173 -12.27 -8.87 -4.96
C ALA A 173 -12.83 -10.30 -4.80
N GLU A 174 -12.13 -11.18 -4.10
CA GLU A 174 -12.62 -12.52 -3.75
C GLU A 174 -13.90 -12.46 -2.92
N MET A 175 -13.94 -11.58 -1.91
CA MET A 175 -15.12 -11.38 -1.06
C MET A 175 -16.33 -10.85 -1.85
N ILE A 176 -16.13 -9.98 -2.85
CA ILE A 176 -17.21 -9.55 -3.76
C ILE A 176 -17.70 -10.74 -4.60
N LYS A 177 -16.78 -11.49 -5.22
CA LYS A 177 -17.14 -12.64 -6.06
C LYS A 177 -17.99 -13.65 -5.29
N ALA A 178 -17.63 -13.96 -4.04
CA ALA A 178 -18.40 -14.88 -3.20
C ALA A 178 -19.85 -14.39 -2.95
N ARG A 179 -20.03 -13.08 -2.72
CA ARG A 179 -21.36 -12.48 -2.52
C ARG A 179 -22.23 -12.49 -3.78
N THR A 180 -21.65 -12.19 -4.93
CA THR A 180 -22.40 -12.12 -6.19
C THR A 180 -22.78 -13.51 -6.71
N CYS A 181 -22.00 -14.54 -6.36
CA CYS A 181 -22.25 -15.92 -6.75
C CYS A 181 -23.13 -16.73 -5.77
N GLY A 182 -23.60 -16.14 -4.67
CA GLY A 182 -24.58 -16.78 -3.77
C GLY A 182 -24.07 -18.02 -3.02
N LEU A 183 -22.85 -17.95 -2.46
CA LEU A 183 -22.36 -18.87 -1.42
C LEU A 183 -22.40 -18.20 -0.05
#